data_AF-A0A6I2TUJ0-F1
#
_entry.id   AF-A0A6I2TUJ0-F1
#
_cell.length_a   1.000
_cell.length_b   1.000
_cell.length_c   1.000
_cell.angle_alpha   90.00
_cell.angle_beta   90.00
_cell.angle_gamma   90.00
#
_symmetry.space_group_name_H-M   'P 1'
#
loop_
_entity.id
_entity.type
_entity.pdbx_description
1 polymer ?
#
loop_
_entity_poly.entity_id
_entity_poly.type
_entity_poly.pdbx_seq_one_letter_code
_entity_poly.pdbx_strand_id
1 'polypeptide(L)'
;MHICIFRRRFTPWGVDGTMVINGKFFCGTLERPQGYLKADAYRLALVPVSNPKFLRDDEKSRIMPVILKENGRVPKSVIRKPFFVPGNGPYKLMYGSIILGRSYISGLVLHSEEYFSEFCEKVDKAIRNREHITLVIRDWGFDAIPLKYLSPFKSSVKSLSCVR
;
A
#
# COMPACT_ATOMS: atom_id res chain seq x y z
N MET A 1 9.11 8.29 -4.01
CA MET A 1 8.64 6.89 -4.07
C MET A 1 7.26 6.79 -4.73
N HIS A 2 7.13 6.03 -5.82
CA HIS A 2 5.85 5.78 -6.50
C HIS A 2 5.40 4.34 -6.29
N ILE A 3 4.22 4.16 -5.69
CA ILE A 3 3.64 2.87 -5.33
C ILE A 3 2.41 2.64 -6.21
N CYS A 4 2.33 1.46 -6.83
CA CYS A 4 1.17 1.03 -7.58
C CYS A 4 0.65 -0.29 -7.03
N ILE A 5 -0.65 -0.38 -6.78
CA ILE A 5 -1.33 -1.63 -6.49
C ILE A 5 -2.20 -1.98 -7.70
N PHE A 6 -1.91 -3.11 -8.33
CA PHE A 6 -2.71 -3.68 -9.40
C PHE A 6 -3.59 -4.77 -8.80
N ARG A 7 -4.91 -4.55 -8.75
CA ARG A 7 -5.87 -5.58 -8.32
C ARG A 7 -6.08 -6.56 -9.45
N ARG A 8 -5.64 -7.79 -9.23
CA ARG A 8 -5.59 -8.85 -10.24
C ARG A 8 -6.88 -9.66 -10.27
N ARG A 9 -7.41 -10.00 -9.08
CA ARG A 9 -8.58 -10.88 -8.96
C ARG A 9 -9.54 -10.35 -7.90
N PHE A 10 -10.83 -10.38 -8.22
CA PHE A 10 -11.90 -10.01 -7.32
C PHE A 10 -12.70 -11.26 -7.01
N THR A 11 -12.54 -11.80 -5.81
CA THR A 11 -13.22 -13.03 -5.39
C THR A 11 -14.03 -12.79 -4.12
N PRO A 12 -14.96 -13.69 -3.78
CA PRO A 12 -15.63 -13.64 -2.48
C PRO A 12 -14.69 -13.77 -1.28
N TRP A 13 -13.45 -14.22 -1.50
CA TRP A 13 -12.44 -14.46 -0.46
C TRP A 13 -11.47 -13.29 -0.28
N GLY A 14 -11.31 -12.45 -1.31
CA GLY A 14 -10.48 -11.25 -1.24
C GLY A 14 -10.41 -10.50 -2.57
N VAL A 15 -9.89 -9.28 -2.49
CA VAL A 15 -9.34 -8.60 -3.68
C VAL A 15 -7.84 -8.81 -3.65
N ASP A 16 -7.37 -9.74 -4.49
CA ASP A 16 -5.95 -10.04 -4.62
C ASP A 16 -5.30 -9.02 -5.54
N GLY A 17 -4.15 -8.50 -5.14
CA GLY A 17 -3.38 -7.57 -5.95
C GLY A 17 -1.89 -7.82 -5.89
N THR A 18 -1.17 -6.91 -6.53
CA THR A 18 0.28 -6.85 -6.49
C THR A 18 0.73 -5.42 -6.34
N MET A 19 1.62 -5.21 -5.37
CA MET A 19 2.31 -3.95 -5.14
C MET A 19 3.59 -3.90 -5.97
N VAL A 20 3.77 -2.79 -6.67
CA VAL A 20 4.97 -2.40 -7.40
C VAL A 20 5.45 -1.08 -6.82
N ILE A 21 6.73 -1.02 -6.46
CA ILE A 21 7.38 0.19 -5.92
C ILE A 21 8.46 0.61 -6.91
N ASN A 22 8.38 1.86 -7.40
CA ASN A 22 9.33 2.43 -8.36
C ASN A 22 9.58 1.51 -9.57
N GLY A 23 8.52 0.87 -10.08
CA GLY A 23 8.59 -0.03 -11.23
C GLY A 23 9.21 -1.40 -10.95
N LYS A 24 9.42 -1.77 -9.68
CA LYS A 24 9.87 -3.11 -9.27
C LYS A 24 8.77 -3.83 -8.50
N PHE A 25 8.56 -5.11 -8.80
CA PHE A 25 7.69 -5.96 -7.99
C PHE A 25 8.14 -5.91 -6.53
N PHE A 26 7.18 -5.73 -5.63
CA PHE A 26 7.44 -5.73 -4.19
C PHE A 26 6.78 -6.94 -3.54
N CYS A 27 5.45 -6.98 -3.49
CA CYS A 27 4.72 -8.06 -2.82
C CYS A 27 3.30 -8.23 -3.37
N GLY A 28 2.61 -9.28 -2.92
CA GLY A 28 1.17 -9.41 -3.06
C GLY A 28 0.43 -8.49 -2.09
N THR A 29 -0.76 -8.06 -2.50
CA THR A 29 -1.67 -7.31 -1.63
C THR A 29 -2.98 -8.05 -1.50
N LEU A 30 -3.64 -7.88 -0.37
CA LEU A 30 -4.95 -8.49 -0.13
C LEU A 30 -5.88 -7.52 0.59
N GLU A 31 -7.05 -7.30 0.01
CA GLU A 31 -8.08 -6.43 0.56
C GLU A 31 -9.37 -7.22 0.83
N ARG A 32 -10.25 -6.64 1.65
CA ARG A 32 -11.58 -7.20 1.87
C ARG A 32 -12.41 -7.16 0.58
N PRO A 33 -13.21 -8.19 0.27
CA PRO A 33 -14.10 -8.21 -0.89
C PRO A 33 -15.18 -7.10 -0.89
N GLN A 34 -15.48 -6.52 0.27
CA GLN A 34 -16.41 -5.39 0.41
C GLN A 34 -15.76 -4.24 1.18
N GLY A 35 -16.10 -3.00 0.81
CA GLY A 35 -15.60 -1.82 1.48
C GLY A 35 -14.10 -1.56 1.29
N TYR A 36 -13.51 -2.13 0.24
CA TYR A 36 -12.16 -1.80 -0.22
C TYR A 36 -12.12 -0.40 -0.84
N LEU A 37 -10.92 0.17 -1.00
CA LEU A 37 -10.74 1.52 -1.52
C LEU A 37 -11.15 1.62 -3.00
N LYS A 38 -11.50 2.80 -3.50
CA LYS A 38 -11.71 2.97 -4.95
C LYS A 38 -10.38 2.87 -5.68
N ALA A 39 -10.40 2.46 -6.95
CA ALA A 39 -9.24 2.60 -7.82
C ALA A 39 -9.01 4.10 -8.08
N ASP A 40 -8.00 4.68 -7.45
CA ASP A 40 -7.72 6.12 -7.48
C ASP A 40 -6.28 6.41 -7.02
N ALA A 41 -5.90 7.69 -7.08
CA ALA A 41 -4.68 8.22 -6.50
C ALA A 41 -4.86 8.58 -5.01
N TYR A 42 -3.85 8.21 -4.23
CA TYR A 42 -3.78 8.39 -2.80
C TYR A 42 -2.38 8.85 -2.40
N ARG A 43 -2.29 9.34 -1.15
CA ARG A 43 -1.04 9.70 -0.49
C ARG A 43 -0.87 8.87 0.77
N LEU A 44 0.37 8.72 1.21
CA LEU A 44 0.68 8.07 2.47
C LEU A 44 1.11 9.09 3.52
N ALA A 45 0.69 8.86 4.76
CA ALA A 45 1.20 9.57 5.92
C ALA A 45 1.64 8.55 6.97
N LEU A 46 2.80 8.79 7.58
CA LEU A 46 3.25 8.03 8.73
C LEU A 46 2.60 8.61 9.98
N VAL A 47 1.83 7.78 10.68
CA VAL A 47 1.16 8.15 11.93
C VAL A 47 1.69 7.28 13.06
N PRO A 48 2.30 7.85 14.11
CA PRO A 48 2.70 7.08 15.27
C PRO A 48 1.45 6.62 16.04
N VAL A 49 1.42 5.35 16.41
CA VAL A 49 0.32 4.73 17.16
C VAL A 49 0.89 4.12 18.43
N SER A 50 0.27 4.41 19.56
CA SER A 50 0.61 3.85 20.88
C SER A 50 -0.49 2.93 21.44
N ASN A 51 -1.54 2.67 20.66
CA ASN A 51 -2.64 1.80 21.09
C ASN A 51 -2.21 0.32 21.01
N PRO A 52 -2.26 -0.43 22.13
CA PRO A 52 -1.79 -1.82 22.20
C PRO A 52 -2.37 -2.76 21.13
N LYS A 53 -3.57 -2.48 20.60
CA LYS A 53 -4.18 -3.28 19.53
C LYS A 53 -3.38 -3.32 18.23
N PHE A 54 -2.47 -2.38 18.02
CA PHE A 54 -1.63 -2.26 16.83
C PHE A 54 -0.15 -2.53 17.11
N LEU A 55 0.20 -2.78 18.38
CA LEU A 55 1.55 -2.97 18.85
C LEU A 55 1.80 -4.45 19.06
N ARG A 56 3.07 -4.86 18.92
CA ARG A 56 3.54 -6.12 19.52
C ARG A 56 3.72 -5.93 21.02
N ASP A 57 3.79 -7.02 21.77
CA ASP A 57 3.85 -6.99 23.25
C ASP A 57 5.06 -6.20 23.78
N ASP A 58 6.13 -6.09 23.01
CA ASP A 58 7.37 -5.37 23.33
C ASP A 58 7.42 -3.91 22.81
N GLU A 59 6.46 -3.49 21.98
CA GLU A 59 6.45 -2.16 21.37
C GLU A 59 5.67 -1.14 22.21
N LYS A 60 6.28 0.04 22.45
CA LYS A 60 5.58 1.20 23.07
C LYS A 60 4.83 2.05 22.06
N SER A 61 5.30 2.05 20.81
CA SER A 61 4.66 2.75 19.69
C SER A 61 5.12 2.14 18.37
N ARG A 62 4.22 2.10 17.38
CA ARG A 62 4.51 1.66 16.01
C ARG A 62 4.09 2.76 15.04
N ILE A 63 4.92 3.02 14.04
CA ILE A 63 4.59 3.95 12.97
C ILE A 63 3.73 3.20 11.94
N MET A 64 2.56 3.74 11.63
CA MET A 64 1.61 3.14 10.68
C MET A 64 1.52 3.97 9.39
N PRO A 65 1.67 3.35 8.21
CA PRO A 65 1.46 4.01 6.92
C PRO A 65 -0.04 4.09 6.60
N VAL A 66 -0.63 5.25 6.86
CA VAL A 66 -2.04 5.55 6.63
C VAL A 66 -2.26 6.01 5.20
N ILE A 67 -3.30 5.49 4.57
CA ILE A 67 -3.72 5.87 3.21
C ILE A 67 -4.68 7.06 3.31
N LEU A 68 -4.37 8.13 2.57
CA LEU A 68 -5.14 9.36 2.54
C LEU A 68 -5.53 9.67 1.10
N LYS A 69 -6.72 10.27 0.91
CA LYS A 69 -7.03 10.95 -0.34
C LYS A 69 -6.03 12.09 -0.55
N GLU A 70 -5.79 12.48 -1.80
CA GLU A 70 -4.76 13.47 -2.18
C GLU A 70 -4.83 14.79 -1.37
N ASN A 71 -6.06 15.28 -1.13
CA ASN A 71 -6.34 16.49 -0.35
C ASN A 71 -6.76 16.20 1.11
N GLY A 72 -6.55 14.98 1.59
CA GLY A 72 -6.91 14.57 2.94
C GLY A 72 -5.94 15.15 3.98
N ARG A 73 -6.48 15.62 5.11
CA ARG A 73 -5.66 16.02 6.26
C ARG A 73 -5.03 14.79 6.92
N VAL A 74 -3.79 14.93 7.38
CA VAL A 74 -3.11 13.90 8.17
C VAL A 74 -3.90 13.68 9.47
N PRO A 75 -4.35 12.45 9.77
CA PRO A 75 -5.17 12.20 10.93
C PRO A 75 -4.32 12.12 12.19
N LYS A 76 -4.90 12.52 13.33
CA LYS A 76 -4.29 12.36 14.66
C LYS A 76 -4.31 10.90 15.16
N SER A 77 -5.08 10.03 14.52
CA SER A 77 -5.27 8.63 14.90
C SER A 77 -5.58 7.77 13.67
N VAL A 78 -5.18 6.50 13.73
CA VAL A 78 -5.44 5.50 12.68
C VAL A 78 -6.83 4.87 12.76
N ILE A 79 -7.61 5.20 13.80
CA ILE A 79 -8.94 4.63 14.01
C ILE A 79 -9.85 4.98 12.83
N ARG A 80 -10.52 3.96 12.26
CA ARG A 80 -11.45 4.09 11.12
C ARG A 80 -10.81 4.71 9.87
N LYS A 81 -9.52 4.47 9.66
CA LYS A 81 -8.80 4.89 8.46
C LYS A 81 -8.24 3.67 7.72
N PRO A 82 -8.08 3.75 6.39
CA PRO A 82 -7.34 2.73 5.65
C PRO A 82 -5.85 2.87 5.93
N PHE A 83 -5.18 1.76 6.19
CA PHE A 83 -3.73 1.68 6.37
C PHE A 83 -3.22 0.32 5.89
N PHE A 84 -1.92 0.19 5.68
CA PHE A 84 -1.32 -1.12 5.46
C PHE A 84 -1.16 -1.86 6.78
N VAL A 85 -1.40 -3.17 6.77
CA VAL A 85 -1.36 -3.99 7.98
C VAL A 85 -0.80 -5.38 7.66
N PRO A 86 -0.09 -6.03 8.59
CA PRO A 86 0.17 -7.46 8.50
C PRO A 86 -1.11 -8.26 8.78
N GLY A 87 -1.15 -9.50 8.32
CA GLY A 87 -2.30 -10.39 8.46
C GLY A 87 -2.31 -11.50 7.42
N ASN A 88 -3.09 -12.56 7.64
CA ASN A 88 -3.12 -13.70 6.71
C ASN A 88 -4.34 -13.66 5.78
N GLY A 89 -5.48 -13.15 6.24
CA GLY A 89 -6.71 -13.09 5.46
C GLY A 89 -7.51 -11.82 5.71
N PRO A 90 -8.47 -11.49 4.85
CA PRO A 90 -9.03 -10.15 4.79
C PRO A 90 -10.30 -9.97 5.60
N TYR A 91 -10.84 -11.03 6.20
CA TYR A 91 -12.16 -11.01 6.83
C TYR A 91 -12.21 -10.10 8.07
N LYS A 92 -11.09 -9.96 8.79
CA LYS A 92 -10.93 -9.04 9.93
C LYS A 92 -10.51 -7.63 9.50
N LEU A 93 -10.24 -7.39 8.21
CA LEU A 93 -9.87 -6.07 7.72
C LEU A 93 -11.08 -5.15 7.70
N MET A 94 -10.84 -3.91 8.08
CA MET A 94 -11.86 -2.88 8.15
C MET A 94 -11.38 -1.61 7.45
N TYR A 95 -12.33 -0.76 7.05
CA TYR A 95 -12.07 0.61 6.58
C TYR A 95 -11.17 0.74 5.35
N GLY A 96 -11.14 -0.29 4.48
CA GLY A 96 -10.30 -0.29 3.28
C GLY A 96 -8.81 -0.50 3.55
N SER A 97 -8.44 -1.04 4.71
CA SER A 97 -7.06 -1.46 4.98
C SER A 97 -6.61 -2.58 4.05
N ILE A 98 -5.30 -2.63 3.80
CA ILE A 98 -4.68 -3.51 2.80
C ILE A 98 -3.61 -4.35 3.50
N ILE A 99 -3.67 -5.67 3.31
CA ILE A 99 -2.62 -6.57 3.79
C ILE A 99 -1.49 -6.64 2.76
N LEU A 100 -0.25 -6.66 3.24
CA LEU A 100 0.95 -6.93 2.46
C LEU A 100 1.45 -8.34 2.76
N GLY A 101 1.89 -9.07 1.74
CA GLY A 101 2.50 -10.39 1.95
C GLY A 101 2.79 -11.14 0.66
N ARG A 102 3.31 -12.35 0.78
CA ARG A 102 3.46 -13.27 -0.35
C ARG A 102 2.10 -13.88 -0.68
N SER A 103 1.58 -13.64 -1.89
CA SER A 103 0.37 -14.32 -2.35
C SER A 103 0.58 -15.83 -2.39
N TYR A 104 -0.32 -16.58 -1.74
CA TYR A 104 -0.30 -18.04 -1.73
C TYR A 104 -1.47 -18.61 -2.52
N ILE A 105 -2.70 -18.33 -2.07
CA ILE A 105 -3.94 -18.59 -2.82
C ILE A 105 -4.83 -17.35 -2.78
N SER A 106 -5.91 -17.31 -3.57
CA SER A 106 -6.85 -16.19 -3.51
C SER A 106 -7.42 -16.05 -2.10
N GLY A 107 -7.35 -14.84 -1.53
CA GLY A 107 -7.83 -14.60 -0.17
C GLY A 107 -6.84 -14.98 0.95
N LEU A 108 -5.61 -15.41 0.64
CA LEU A 108 -4.60 -15.79 1.62
C LEU A 108 -3.20 -15.32 1.23
N VAL A 109 -2.55 -14.59 2.14
CA VAL A 109 -1.14 -14.21 2.03
C VAL A 109 -0.32 -14.76 3.19
N LEU A 110 0.97 -14.97 2.94
CA LEU A 110 1.96 -15.46 3.90
C LEU A 110 3.06 -14.42 4.12
N HIS A 111 3.88 -14.59 5.16
CA HIS A 111 5.01 -13.70 5.48
C HIS A 111 4.63 -12.21 5.63
N SER A 112 3.40 -11.94 6.07
CA SER A 112 2.86 -10.57 6.03
C SER A 112 3.58 -9.59 6.96
N GLU A 113 4.07 -10.04 8.11
CA GLU A 113 4.90 -9.21 9.01
C GLU A 113 6.25 -8.81 8.40
N GLU A 114 6.90 -9.73 7.67
CA GLU A 114 8.18 -9.46 7.00
C GLU A 114 8.01 -8.37 5.95
N TYR A 115 7.05 -8.56 5.02
CA TYR A 115 6.77 -7.58 3.97
C TYR A 115 6.25 -6.25 4.51
N PHE A 116 5.45 -6.28 5.57
CA PHE A 116 4.97 -5.06 6.21
C PHE A 116 6.10 -4.26 6.86
N SER A 117 7.01 -4.94 7.58
CA SER A 117 8.16 -4.30 8.20
C SER A 117 9.10 -3.71 7.15
N GLU A 118 9.42 -4.46 6.09
CA GLU A 118 10.23 -3.97 4.97
C GLU A 118 9.57 -2.76 4.29
N PHE A 119 8.24 -2.79 4.12
CA PHE A 119 7.50 -1.67 3.54
C PHE A 119 7.61 -0.41 4.40
N CYS A 120 7.41 -0.52 5.71
CA CYS A 120 7.54 0.58 6.65
C CYS A 120 8.94 1.21 6.61
N GLU A 121 10.00 0.39 6.55
CA GLU A 121 11.37 0.88 6.40
C GLU A 121 11.59 1.66 5.09
N LYS A 122 11.04 1.17 3.96
CA LYS A 122 11.14 1.88 2.68
C LYS A 122 10.39 3.23 2.72
N VAL A 123 9.21 3.27 3.31
CA VAL A 123 8.41 4.50 3.44
C VAL A 123 9.10 5.50 4.36
N ASP A 124 9.63 5.05 5.50
CA ASP A 124 10.38 5.89 6.44
C ASP A 124 11.64 6.47 5.78
N LYS A 125 12.40 5.66 5.05
CA LYS A 125 13.57 6.13 4.28
C LYS A 125 13.17 7.16 3.23
N ALA A 126 12.09 6.93 2.48
CA ALA A 126 11.60 7.88 1.49
C ALA A 126 11.21 9.23 2.13
N ILE A 127 10.58 9.21 3.31
CA ILE A 127 10.23 10.44 4.05
C ILE A 127 11.48 11.15 4.57
N ARG A 128 12.45 10.43 5.14
CA ARG A 128 13.74 11.00 5.55
C ARG A 128 14.47 11.68 4.39
N ASN A 129 14.37 11.09 3.20
CA ASN A 129 14.91 11.64 1.95
C ASN A 129 14.06 12.78 1.35
N ARG A 130 12.95 13.18 2.00
CA ARG A 130 11.98 14.16 1.49
C ARG A 130 11.41 13.79 0.12
N GLU A 131 11.34 12.51 -0.20
CA GLU A 131 10.72 12.03 -1.43
C GLU A 131 9.20 12.19 -1.36
N HIS A 132 8.59 12.64 -2.47
CA HIS A 132 7.14 12.59 -2.58
C HIS A 132 6.69 11.12 -2.69
N ILE A 133 5.74 10.72 -1.83
CA ILE A 133 5.17 9.37 -1.83
C ILE A 133 3.78 9.41 -2.47
N THR A 134 3.60 8.64 -3.52
CA THR A 134 2.32 8.48 -4.24
C THR A 134 1.89 7.02 -4.19
N LEU A 135 0.60 6.80 -3.99
CA LEU A 135 -0.03 5.49 -4.08
C LEU A 135 -1.11 5.55 -5.16
N VAL A 136 -1.07 4.66 -6.14
CA VAL A 136 -2.13 4.52 -7.14
C VAL A 136 -2.70 3.12 -7.06
N ILE A 137 -4.01 3.00 -6.89
CA ILE A 137 -4.72 1.72 -6.91
C ILE A 137 -5.42 1.59 -8.26
N ARG A 138 -5.26 0.45 -8.92
CA ARG A 138 -5.85 0.18 -10.24
C ARG A 138 -6.56 -1.16 -10.23
N ASP A 139 -7.80 -1.15 -10.68
CA ASP A 139 -8.54 -2.38 -11.00
C ASP A 139 -7.98 -2.91 -12.32
N TRP A 140 -7.19 -3.99 -12.25
CA TRP A 140 -6.48 -4.53 -13.41
C TRP A 140 -7.19 -5.76 -13.98
N GLY A 141 -7.65 -6.68 -13.13
CA GLY A 141 -8.46 -7.84 -13.53
C GLY A 141 -7.67 -8.98 -14.21
N PHE A 142 -6.35 -8.84 -14.35
CA PHE A 142 -5.47 -9.85 -14.91
C PHE A 142 -4.28 -10.14 -13.98
N ASP A 143 -3.72 -11.34 -14.04
CA ASP A 143 -2.57 -11.68 -13.18
C ASP A 143 -1.26 -11.05 -13.66
N ALA A 144 -1.08 -10.93 -14.98
CA ALA A 144 0.11 -10.36 -15.56
C ALA A 144 0.09 -8.83 -15.43
N ILE A 145 1.13 -8.28 -14.79
CA ILE A 145 1.34 -6.84 -14.72
C ILE A 145 2.04 -6.39 -16.00
N PRO A 146 1.53 -5.37 -16.72
CA PRO A 146 2.16 -4.88 -17.93
C PRO A 146 3.60 -4.43 -17.70
N LEU A 147 4.50 -4.84 -18.60
CA LEU A 147 5.92 -4.49 -18.55
C LEU A 147 6.18 -2.98 -18.50
N LYS A 148 5.29 -2.15 -19.07
CA LYS A 148 5.38 -0.68 -18.97
C LYS A 148 5.37 -0.16 -17.52
N TYR A 149 4.78 -0.92 -16.59
CA TYR A 149 4.78 -0.61 -15.16
C TYR A 149 5.91 -1.30 -14.40
N LEU A 150 6.59 -2.26 -15.03
CA LEU A 150 7.74 -2.98 -14.50
C LEU A 150 9.02 -2.52 -15.21
N SER A 151 9.43 -1.27 -14.95
CA SER A 151 10.71 -0.76 -15.44
C SER A 151 11.43 0.02 -14.34
N PRO A 152 12.68 -0.34 -14.01
CA PRO A 152 13.53 0.52 -13.21
C PRO A 152 14.05 1.65 -14.12
N PHE A 153 13.43 2.83 -14.02
CA PHE A 153 13.84 4.11 -14.63
C PHE A 153 13.48 4.38 -16.10
N LYS A 154 12.79 5.51 -16.31
CA LYS A 154 13.45 6.72 -16.87
C LYS A 154 13.33 7.86 -15.86
N SER A 155 14.37 8.08 -15.05
CA SER A 155 14.71 9.42 -14.61
C SER A 155 15.27 10.18 -15.80
N SER A 156 14.86 11.43 -15.98
CA SER A 156 15.17 12.36 -17.09
C SER A 156 14.26 12.24 -18.32
N VAL A 157 13.20 13.07 -18.37
CA VAL A 157 12.99 14.05 -19.46
C VAL A 157 12.27 15.28 -18.90
N LYS A 158 13.04 16.37 -18.78
CA LYS A 158 12.76 17.80 -18.99
C LYS A 158 11.38 18.38 -18.66
N SER A 159 11.43 19.46 -17.89
CA SER A 159 10.52 20.60 -17.95
C SER A 159 9.96 20.82 -19.36
N LEU A 160 8.67 20.57 -19.56
CA LEU A 160 7.93 21.12 -20.68
C LEU A 160 7.47 22.52 -20.28
N SER A 161 8.38 23.47 -20.47
CA SER A 161 8.00 24.81 -20.92
C SER A 161 7.42 24.71 -22.33
N CYS A 162 6.15 25.07 -22.48
CA CYS A 162 5.50 25.55 -23.69
C CYS A 162 4.30 26.36 -23.15
N VAL A 163 4.21 27.69 -23.19
CA VAL A 163 4.53 28.62 -24.29
C VAL A 163 4.07 28.08 -25.63
N ARG A 164 2.76 28.14 -25.85
CA ARG A 164 2.14 29.02 -26.86
C ARG A 164 0.66 29.14 -26.56
#